data_AF-A0A9E5R4U1-F1
#
_entry.id   AF-A0A9E5R4U1-F1
#
_cell.length_a   1.000
_cell.length_b   1.000
_cell.length_c   1.000
_cell.angle_alpha   90.00
_cell.angle_beta   90.00
_cell.angle_gamma   90.00
#
_symmetry.space_group_name_H-M   'P 1'
#
loop_
_entity.id
_entity.type
_entity.pdbx_description
1 polymer ?
#
loop_
_entity_poly.entity_id
_entity_poly.type
_entity_poly.pdbx_seq_one_letter_code
_entity_poly.pdbx_strand_id
1 'polypeptide(L)' 'MLLRIDGMMDPHVHLRDMEWAHKSTFASETDAALAGSVFGMSQSSV' A
#
# COMPACT_ATOMS: atom_id res chain seq x y z
N MET A 1 9.36 0.57 25.81
CA MET A 1 9.86 1.78 25.10
C MET A 1 9.43 1.65 23.65
N LEU A 2 8.78 2.68 23.10
CA LEU A 2 8.37 2.71 21.69
C LEU A 2 9.31 3.64 20.93
N LEU A 3 9.71 3.25 19.72
CA LEU A 3 10.53 4.06 18.81
C LEU A 3 9.61 4.73 17.79
N ARG A 4 9.76 6.04 17.60
CA ARG A 4 9.07 6.77 16.54
C ARG A 4 9.92 6.67 15.27
N ILE A 5 9.31 6.16 14.21
CA ILE A 5 9.88 6.12 12.87
C ILE A 5 8.97 7.00 11.98
N ASP A 6 9.57 7.78 11.09
CA ASP A 6 8.80 8.57 10.12
C ASP A 6 8.07 7.65 9.14
N GLY A 7 7.06 8.20 8.45
CA GLY A 7 6.19 7.42 7.56
C GLY A 7 6.99 6.69 6.48
N MET A 8 6.86 5.36 6.44
CA MET A 8 7.54 4.53 5.45
C MET A 8 6.91 4.75 4.06
N MET A 9 7.72 4.78 3.02
CA MET A 9 7.26 4.88 1.62
C MET A 9 7.53 3.56 0.90
N ASP A 10 6.50 3.02 0.26
CA ASP A 10 6.63 1.87 -0.64
C ASP A 10 6.66 2.35 -2.10
N PRO A 11 7.82 2.31 -2.79
CA PRO A 11 7.92 2.78 -4.16
C PRO A 11 7.33 1.81 -5.19
N HIS A 12 6.90 0.61 -4.79
CA HIS A 12 6.47 -0.42 -5.73
C HIS A 12 5.36 -1.29 -5.15
N VAL A 13 4.11 -0.84 -5.37
CA VAL A 13 2.92 -1.65 -5.09
C VAL A 13 2.21 -2.06 -6.39
N HIS A 14 1.71 -3.30 -6.42
CA HIS A 14 0.84 -3.78 -7.49
C HIS A 14 -0.63 -3.70 -7.09
N LEU A 15 -1.27 -2.57 -7.39
CA LEU A 15 -2.72 -2.46 -7.26
C LEU A 15 -3.40 -3.33 -8.31
N ARG A 16 -4.30 -4.21 -7.86
CA ARG A 16 -4.99 -5.20 -8.71
C ARG A 16 -6.37 -4.72 -9.14
N ASP A 17 -6.58 -3.42 -9.29
CA ASP A 17 -7.91 -2.86 -9.58
C ASP A 17 -8.46 -3.27 -10.98
N MET A 18 -9.65 -2.78 -11.33
CA MET A 18 -10.36 -3.09 -12.59
C MET A 18 -10.69 -4.59 -12.72
N GLU A 19 -10.18 -5.27 -13.75
CA GLU A 19 -10.51 -6.68 -14.05
C GLU A 19 -10.06 -7.65 -12.95
N TRP A 20 -9.08 -7.25 -12.12
CA TRP A 20 -8.56 -8.07 -11.04
C TRP A 20 -8.98 -7.60 -9.63
N ALA A 21 -9.99 -6.73 -9.53
CA ALA A 21 -10.38 -6.08 -8.26
C ALA A 21 -10.74 -7.08 -7.14
N HIS A 22 -11.07 -8.32 -7.49
CA HIS A 22 -11.30 -9.44 -6.55
C HIS A 22 -10.03 -9.89 -5.80
N LYS A 23 -8.83 -9.54 -6.28
CA LYS A 23 -7.56 -9.78 -5.60
C LYS A 23 -7.22 -8.62 -4.68
N SER A 24 -7.38 -7.40 -5.17
CA SER A 24 -7.24 -6.20 -4.37
C SER A 24 -7.70 -4.95 -5.09
N THR A 25 -8.15 -3.97 -4.32
CA THR A 25 -8.55 -2.63 -4.74
C THR A 25 -7.60 -1.58 -4.16
N PHE A 26 -7.65 -0.34 -4.66
CA PHE A 26 -6.91 0.77 -4.04
C PHE A 26 -7.21 0.90 -2.53
N ALA A 27 -8.48 0.74 -2.14
CA ALA A 27 -8.90 0.86 -0.75
C ALA A 27 -8.31 -0.25 0.12
N SER A 28 -8.39 -1.51 -0.31
CA SER A 28 -7.89 -2.64 0.47
C SER A 28 -6.37 -2.67 0.59
N GLU A 29 -5.63 -2.31 -0.47
CA GLU A 29 -4.15 -2.19 -0.37
C GLU A 29 -3.73 -1.01 0.50
N THR A 30 -4.42 0.14 0.41
CA THR A 30 -4.06 1.30 1.24
C THR A 30 -4.30 1.02 2.72
N ASP A 31 -5.35 0.28 3.05
CA ASP A 31 -5.61 -0.14 4.43
C ASP A 31 -4.53 -1.12 4.94
N ALA A 32 -4.14 -2.08 4.10
CA ALA A 32 -3.03 -2.99 4.40
C ALA A 32 -1.70 -2.25 4.58
N ALA A 33 -1.43 -1.22 3.78
CA ALA A 33 -0.24 -0.39 3.86
C ALA A 33 -0.18 0.41 5.17
N LEU A 34 -1.29 1.03 5.57
CA LEU A 34 -1.40 1.73 6.86
C LEU A 34 -1.21 0.77 8.04
N ALA A 35 -1.77 -0.44 7.97
CA ALA A 35 -1.51 -1.49 8.95
C ALA A 35 -0.03 -1.90 8.99
N GLY A 36 0.66 -1.86 7.85
CA GLY A 36 2.10 -2.08 7.69
C GLY A 36 2.98 -0.86 8.03
N SER A 37 2.41 0.23 8.54
CA SER A 37 3.11 1.50 8.82
C SER A 37 3.68 2.22 7.59
N VAL A 38 3.22 1.84 6.38
CA VAL A 38 3.49 2.57 5.13
C VAL A 38 2.52 3.74 5.02
N PHE A 39 3.07 4.94 4.90
CA PHE A 39 2.30 6.19 4.80
C PHE A 39 1.97 6.57 3.35
N GLY A 40 2.80 6.15 2.39
CA GLY A 40 2.57 6.43 0.98
C GLY A 40 3.10 5.31 0.08
N MET A 41 2.42 5.13 -1.05
CA MET A 41 2.71 4.09 -2.02
C MET A 41 2.78 4.66 -3.43
N SER A 42 3.69 4.14 -4.25
CA SER A 42 3.72 4.40 -5.69
C SER A 42 3.31 3.12 -6.45
N GLN A 43 2.28 3.23 -7.27
CA GLN A 43 1.86 2.13 -8.14
C GLN A 43 2.81 2.03 -9.34
N SER A 44 3.31 0.84 -9.61
CA SER A 44 3.97 0.51 -10.87
C SER A 44 2.96 -0.16 -11.79
N SER A 45 2.73 0.43 -12.97
CA SER A 45 2.11 -0.26 -14.09
C SER A 45 3.14 -1.20 -14.70
N VAL A 46 2.88 -2.50 -14.67
CA VAL A 46 3.57 -3.46 -15.57
C VAL A 46 3.07 -3.28 -16.99
#